data_AF-A0A3L7MRD2-F1
#
_entry.id   AF-A0A3L7MRD2-F1
#
_cell.length_a   1.000
_cell.length_b   1.000
_cell.length_c   1.000
_cell.angle_alpha   90.00
_cell.angle_beta   90.00
_cell.angle_gamma   90.00
#
_symmetry.space_group_name_H-M   'P 1'
#
loop_
_entity.id
_entity.type
_entity.pdbx_description
1 polymer ?
#
loop_
_entity_poly.entity_id
_entity_poly.type
_entity_poly.pdbx_seq_one_letter_code
_entity_poly.pdbx_strand_id
1 'polypeptide(L)'
;MTSVPPSPSSGITGSLSPAERSRLMQSFQRGQQSMESNPDYAIELLSQCVIGDSGNIPFLHSFLATLKKKHGPPKAKGSLAALWGTSHGGMKKAAAAKNWRDVVKQGVHIIRSSPYDAVCLLAMANACKNLEQNEAQRSYLRAALEAAPA
;
A
#
# COMPACT_ATOMS: atom_id res chain seq x y z
N MET A 1 36.11 30.04 19.44
CA MET A 1 36.11 28.59 19.68
C MET A 1 35.19 27.96 18.65
N THR A 2 35.73 27.00 17.92
CA THR A 2 35.34 26.55 16.57
C THR A 2 33.97 25.84 16.53
N SER A 3 33.13 26.25 15.57
CA SER A 3 31.90 25.52 15.24
C SER A 3 32.27 24.25 14.46
N VAL A 4 31.76 23.11 14.92
CA VAL A 4 31.82 21.86 14.18
C VAL A 4 30.64 21.87 13.19
N PRO A 5 30.87 21.75 11.86
CA PRO A 5 29.76 21.57 10.93
C PRO A 5 29.18 20.16 11.11
N PRO A 6 27.84 19.97 11.09
CA PRO A 6 27.28 18.63 11.02
C PRO A 6 27.61 18.03 9.65
N SER A 7 28.48 17.03 9.64
CA SER A 7 28.75 16.19 8.47
C SER A 7 27.44 15.56 7.98
N PRO A 8 27.07 15.70 6.68
CA PRO A 8 25.99 14.90 6.11
C PRO A 8 26.51 13.48 5.89
N SER A 9 26.33 12.61 6.88
CA SER A 9 26.51 11.17 6.68
C SER A 9 25.44 10.69 5.69
N SER A 10 25.87 10.54 4.44
CA SER A 10 25.21 9.68 3.47
C SER A 10 25.30 8.25 3.98
N GLY A 11 24.18 7.74 4.50
CA GLY A 11 24.01 6.37 4.96
C GLY A 11 22.84 5.71 4.24
N ILE A 12 23.16 4.84 3.30
CA ILE A 12 22.24 3.96 2.58
C ILE A 12 21.76 2.90 3.58
N THR A 13 20.73 3.24 4.35
CA THR A 13 19.84 2.30 5.04
C THR A 13 18.47 2.94 5.06
N GLY A 14 17.48 2.29 4.45
CA GLY A 14 16.13 2.81 4.20
C GLY A 14 15.27 3.01 5.46
N SER A 15 15.74 3.81 6.42
CA SER A 15 14.99 4.25 7.59
C SER A 15 14.41 5.65 7.34
N LEU A 16 13.09 5.79 7.46
CA LEU A 16 12.40 7.08 7.41
C LEU A 16 13.01 8.07 8.42
N SER A 17 13.11 9.34 8.03
CA SER A 17 13.50 10.40 8.96
C SER A 17 12.46 10.56 10.09
N PRO A 18 12.84 11.14 11.24
CA PRO A 18 11.89 11.41 12.32
C PRO A 18 10.68 12.26 11.87
N ALA A 19 10.92 13.22 10.98
CA ALA A 19 9.87 14.08 10.44
C ALA A 19 8.89 13.30 9.55
N GLU A 20 9.39 12.43 8.66
CA GLU A 20 8.54 11.57 7.84
C GLU A 20 7.74 10.60 8.69
N ARG A 21 8.38 9.96 9.68
CA ARG A 21 7.69 9.07 10.62
C ARG A 21 6.58 9.80 11.38
N SER A 22 6.85 11.01 11.87
CA SER A 22 5.84 11.84 12.55
C SER A 22 4.65 12.16 11.63
N ARG A 23 4.92 12.56 10.37
CA ARG A 23 3.89 12.84 9.37
C ARG A 23 3.03 11.62 9.07
N LEU A 24 3.64 10.43 8.91
CA LEU A 24 2.90 9.20 8.67
C LEU A 24 2.04 8.81 9.87
N MET A 25 2.56 8.96 11.09
CA MET A 25 1.79 8.68 12.31
C MET A 25 0.59 9.60 12.48
N GLN A 26 0.75 10.91 12.19
CA GLN A 26 -0.37 11.86 12.20
C GLN A 26 -1.42 11.49 11.16
N SER A 27 -0.98 11.12 9.95
CA SER A 27 -1.87 10.65 8.87
C SER A 27 -2.62 9.39 9.28
N PHE A 28 -1.93 8.45 9.92
CA PHE A 28 -2.50 7.20 10.40
C PHE A 28 -3.54 7.43 11.48
N GLN A 29 -3.24 8.26 12.49
CA GLN A 29 -4.17 8.58 13.57
C GLN A 29 -5.44 9.24 13.02
N ARG A 30 -5.29 10.24 12.14
CA ARG A 30 -6.43 10.92 11.53
C ARG A 30 -7.22 10.02 10.58
N GLY A 31 -6.52 9.13 9.86
CA GLY A 31 -7.12 8.11 9.01
C GLY A 31 -7.99 7.16 9.82
N GLN A 32 -7.48 6.65 10.94
CA GLN A 32 -8.25 5.79 11.85
C GLN A 32 -9.52 6.48 12.38
N GLN A 33 -9.41 7.73 12.80
CA GLN A 33 -10.56 8.52 13.29
C GLN A 33 -11.64 8.75 12.22
N SER A 34 -11.27 8.65 10.95
CA SER A 34 -12.16 8.94 9.82
C SER A 34 -12.74 7.69 9.16
N MET A 35 -12.34 6.47 9.57
CA MET A 35 -12.71 5.23 8.86
C MET A 35 -14.23 5.00 8.78
N GLU A 36 -14.99 5.52 9.75
CA GLU A 36 -16.44 5.33 9.81
C GLU A 36 -17.22 6.52 9.25
N SER A 37 -16.78 7.74 9.56
CA SER A 37 -17.45 8.98 9.20
C SER A 37 -17.12 9.47 7.79
N ASN A 38 -15.90 9.20 7.31
CA ASN A 38 -15.43 9.59 5.98
C ASN A 38 -14.41 8.57 5.44
N PRO A 39 -14.88 7.40 4.95
CA PRO A 39 -14.00 6.32 4.50
C PRO A 39 -13.11 6.73 3.31
N ASP A 40 -13.56 7.63 2.44
CA ASP A 40 -12.76 8.13 1.31
C ASP A 40 -11.53 8.90 1.78
N TYR A 41 -11.73 9.80 2.75
CA TYR A 41 -10.63 10.54 3.37
C TYR A 41 -9.70 9.63 4.18
N ALA A 42 -10.27 8.66 4.90
CA ALA A 42 -9.48 7.65 5.62
C ALA A 42 -8.60 6.85 4.65
N ILE A 43 -9.15 6.40 3.52
CA ILE A 43 -8.41 5.69 2.47
C ILE A 43 -7.26 6.54 1.93
N GLU A 44 -7.48 7.84 1.71
CA GLU A 44 -6.41 8.74 1.24
C GLU A 44 -5.25 8.83 2.23
N LEU A 45 -5.54 9.08 3.51
CA LEU A 45 -4.52 9.18 4.56
C LEU A 45 -3.79 7.84 4.78
N LEU A 46 -4.53 6.74 4.84
CA LEU A 46 -3.96 5.40 5.02
C LEU A 46 -3.14 4.96 3.79
N SER A 47 -3.51 5.40 2.59
CA SER A 47 -2.70 5.18 1.37
C SER A 47 -1.32 5.83 1.50
N GLN A 48 -1.25 7.07 2.01
CA GLN A 48 0.02 7.76 2.22
C GLN A 48 0.91 7.02 3.23
N CYS A 49 0.29 6.41 4.25
CA CYS A 49 0.99 5.60 5.24
C CYS A 49 1.63 4.36 4.61
N VAL A 50 0.85 3.58 3.83
CA VAL A 50 1.36 2.36 3.16
C VAL A 50 2.41 2.68 2.09
N ILE A 51 2.26 3.79 1.36
CA ILE A 51 3.25 4.23 0.36
C ILE A 51 4.56 4.66 1.05
N GLY A 52 4.46 5.37 2.18
CA GLY A 52 5.61 5.85 2.93
C GLY A 52 6.36 4.73 3.66
N ASP A 53 5.65 3.74 4.18
CA ASP A 53 6.21 2.59 4.89
C ASP A 53 5.44 1.31 4.59
N SER A 54 5.74 0.68 3.45
CA SER A 54 5.02 -0.51 2.98
C SER A 54 5.24 -1.77 3.83
N GLY A 55 6.26 -1.77 4.69
CA GLY A 55 6.53 -2.83 5.65
C GLY A 55 5.73 -2.69 6.94
N ASN A 56 5.05 -1.56 7.16
CA ASN A 56 4.32 -1.27 8.38
C ASN A 56 2.94 -1.96 8.39
N ILE A 57 2.84 -3.03 9.15
CA ILE A 57 1.65 -3.89 9.16
C ILE A 57 0.40 -3.20 9.70
N PRO A 58 0.46 -2.41 10.80
CA PRO A 58 -0.68 -1.61 11.23
C PRO A 58 -1.23 -0.69 10.11
N PHE A 59 -0.36 -0.03 9.34
CA PHE A 59 -0.79 0.82 8.23
C PHE A 59 -1.51 0.02 7.15
N LEU A 60 -0.93 -1.12 6.76
CA LEU A 60 -1.49 -1.99 5.74
C LEU A 60 -2.83 -2.60 6.16
N HIS A 61 -2.94 -3.08 7.40
CA HIS A 61 -4.17 -3.70 7.90
C HIS A 61 -5.32 -2.70 7.96
N SER A 62 -5.09 -1.50 8.52
CA SER A 62 -6.13 -0.46 8.54
C SER A 62 -6.54 -0.05 7.13
N PHE A 63 -5.59 0.08 6.20
CA PHE A 63 -5.88 0.41 4.81
C PHE A 63 -6.77 -0.65 4.13
N LEU A 64 -6.37 -1.93 4.18
CA LEU A 64 -7.12 -3.03 3.57
C LEU A 64 -8.49 -3.22 4.24
N ALA A 65 -8.58 -3.10 5.56
CA ALA A 65 -9.84 -3.20 6.28
C ALA A 65 -10.81 -2.08 5.88
N THR A 66 -10.32 -0.84 5.73
CA THR A 66 -11.14 0.30 5.30
C THR A 66 -11.64 0.12 3.87
N LEU A 67 -10.78 -0.35 2.95
CA LEU A 67 -11.18 -0.69 1.59
C LEU A 67 -12.30 -1.74 1.56
N LYS A 68 -12.14 -2.83 2.31
CA LYS A 68 -13.16 -3.88 2.41
C LYS A 68 -14.48 -3.36 2.97
N LYS A 69 -14.43 -2.58 4.05
CA LYS A 69 -15.63 -1.97 4.67
C LYS A 69 -16.37 -1.08 3.69
N LYS A 70 -15.65 -0.25 2.93
CA LYS A 70 -16.25 0.66 1.94
C LYS A 70 -16.84 -0.09 0.73
N HIS A 71 -16.12 -1.06 0.18
CA HIS A 71 -16.49 -1.69 -1.09
C HIS A 71 -17.38 -2.93 -0.93
N GLY A 72 -17.54 -3.45 0.28
CA GLY A 72 -18.27 -4.70 0.52
C GLY A 72 -17.53 -5.91 -0.05
N PRO A 73 -18.14 -7.11 -0.11
CA PRO A 73 -17.49 -8.32 -0.58
C PRO A 73 -17.15 -8.29 -2.09
N PRO A 74 -16.18 -9.12 -2.55
CA PRO A 74 -15.88 -9.24 -3.97
C PRO A 74 -17.13 -9.67 -4.76
N LYS A 75 -17.27 -9.13 -5.97
CA LYS A 75 -18.39 -9.48 -6.86
C LYS A 75 -18.18 -10.88 -7.45
N ALA A 76 -19.28 -11.58 -7.73
CA ALA A 76 -19.25 -12.92 -8.31
C ALA A 76 -18.53 -12.96 -9.67
N LYS A 77 -17.87 -14.09 -9.98
CA LYS A 77 -17.24 -14.37 -11.28
C LYS A 77 -18.31 -14.22 -12.39
N GLY A 78 -18.07 -13.37 -13.40
CA GLY A 78 -18.99 -13.13 -14.51
C GLY A 78 -19.77 -11.80 -14.49
N SER A 79 -19.55 -10.96 -13.48
CA SER A 79 -20.09 -9.58 -13.45
C SER A 79 -19.62 -8.76 -14.64
N LEU A 80 -20.51 -7.97 -15.25
CA LEU A 80 -20.18 -7.04 -16.34
C LEU A 80 -19.12 -5.99 -15.96
N ALA A 81 -18.95 -5.73 -14.66
CA ALA A 81 -17.88 -4.86 -14.14
C ALA A 81 -16.47 -5.45 -14.37
N ALA A 82 -16.35 -6.77 -14.55
CA ALA A 82 -15.07 -7.42 -14.86
C ALA A 82 -14.54 -7.08 -16.27
N LEU A 83 -15.40 -6.54 -17.15
CA LEU A 83 -14.99 -6.14 -18.50
C LEU A 83 -14.32 -4.76 -18.53
N TRP A 84 -14.48 -3.95 -17.48
CA TRP A 84 -13.79 -2.67 -17.34
C TRP A 84 -12.44 -2.95 -16.67
N GLY A 85 -11.48 -3.36 -17.50
CA GLY A 85 -10.14 -3.72 -17.03
C GLY A 85 -9.43 -2.55 -16.35
N THR A 86 -8.84 -2.81 -15.19
CA THR A 86 -7.90 -1.87 -14.58
C THR A 86 -6.57 -1.94 -15.33
N SER A 87 -5.98 -0.79 -15.68
CA SER A 87 -4.68 -0.77 -16.36
C SER A 87 -3.54 -0.99 -15.37
N HIS A 88 -2.73 -2.01 -15.64
CA HIS A 88 -1.51 -2.32 -14.86
C HIS A 88 -0.23 -1.86 -15.54
N GLY A 89 -0.31 -1.07 -16.62
CA GLY A 89 0.84 -0.77 -17.49
C GLY A 89 2.04 -0.18 -16.75
N GLY A 90 1.80 0.84 -15.92
CA GLY A 90 2.85 1.45 -15.11
C GLY A 90 3.44 0.48 -14.07
N MET A 91 2.60 -0.34 -13.44
CA MET A 91 3.03 -1.30 -12.40
C MET A 91 3.88 -2.40 -13.03
N LYS A 92 3.48 -2.92 -14.20
CA LYS A 92 4.25 -3.89 -14.98
C LYS A 92 5.60 -3.31 -15.40
N LYS A 93 5.64 -2.04 -15.84
CA LYS A 93 6.89 -1.33 -16.15
C LYS A 93 7.81 -1.22 -14.93
N ALA A 94 7.26 -0.83 -13.76
CA ALA A 94 8.01 -0.75 -12.52
C ALA A 94 8.57 -2.12 -12.09
N ALA A 95 7.77 -3.18 -12.21
CA ALA A 95 8.21 -4.55 -11.91
C ALA A 95 9.32 -5.02 -12.85
N ALA A 96 9.22 -4.75 -14.16
CA ALA A 96 10.27 -5.06 -15.13
C ALA A 96 11.58 -4.32 -14.81
N ALA A 97 11.49 -3.08 -14.31
CA ALA A 97 12.62 -2.30 -13.83
C ALA A 97 13.10 -2.67 -12.41
N LYS A 98 12.51 -3.70 -11.77
CA LYS A 98 12.76 -4.09 -10.37
C LYS A 98 12.57 -2.95 -9.36
N ASN A 99 11.76 -1.94 -9.70
CA ASN A 99 11.43 -0.85 -8.80
C ASN A 99 10.25 -1.25 -7.91
N TRP A 100 10.54 -2.10 -6.91
CA TRP A 100 9.51 -2.71 -6.05
C TRP A 100 8.73 -1.69 -5.22
N ARG A 101 9.35 -0.58 -4.80
CA ARG A 101 8.65 0.50 -4.09
C ARG A 101 7.61 1.16 -4.99
N ASP A 102 7.93 1.38 -6.26
CA ASP A 102 6.98 1.95 -7.21
C ASP A 102 5.88 0.96 -7.59
N VAL A 103 6.17 -0.35 -7.62
CA VAL A 103 5.12 -1.40 -7.73
C VAL A 103 4.12 -1.28 -6.59
N VAL A 104 4.58 -1.16 -5.34
CA VAL A 104 3.67 -0.97 -4.19
C VAL A 104 2.90 0.35 -4.32
N LYS A 105 3.57 1.45 -4.67
CA LYS A 105 2.90 2.76 -4.83
C LYS A 105 1.79 2.71 -5.86
N GLN A 106 2.07 2.21 -7.06
CA GLN A 106 1.08 2.08 -8.12
C GLN A 106 -0.03 1.10 -7.73
N GLY A 107 0.34 0.00 -7.07
CA GLY A 107 -0.62 -0.98 -6.57
C GLY A 107 -1.61 -0.38 -5.56
N VAL A 108 -1.13 0.43 -4.61
CA VAL A 108 -1.99 1.17 -3.66
C VAL A 108 -3.01 2.04 -4.43
N HIS A 109 -2.58 2.76 -5.46
CA HIS A 109 -3.50 3.57 -6.27
C HIS A 109 -4.56 2.74 -7.00
N ILE A 110 -4.19 1.56 -7.51
CA ILE A 110 -5.12 0.63 -8.18
C ILE A 110 -6.15 0.09 -7.18
N ILE A 111 -5.72 -0.44 -6.03
CA ILE A 111 -6.64 -1.11 -5.10
C ILE A 111 -7.54 -0.15 -4.32
N ARG A 112 -7.28 1.16 -4.38
CA ARG A 112 -8.22 2.18 -3.89
C ARG A 112 -9.56 2.16 -4.64
N SER A 113 -9.57 1.83 -5.92
CA SER A 113 -10.79 1.73 -6.73
C SER A 113 -11.16 0.27 -7.04
N SER A 114 -10.19 -0.63 -7.06
CA SER A 114 -10.35 -2.05 -7.32
C SER A 114 -9.73 -2.92 -6.21
N PRO A 115 -10.33 -2.96 -5.00
CA PRO A 115 -9.72 -3.60 -3.83
C PRO A 115 -9.58 -5.12 -3.94
N TYR A 116 -10.26 -5.73 -4.90
CA TYR A 116 -10.22 -7.17 -5.20
C TYR A 116 -9.49 -7.47 -6.51
N ASP A 117 -8.60 -6.58 -6.97
CA ASP A 117 -7.73 -6.85 -8.11
C ASP A 117 -6.64 -7.87 -7.71
N ALA A 118 -6.92 -9.15 -7.93
CA ALA A 118 -5.99 -10.23 -7.59
C ALA A 118 -4.62 -10.11 -8.29
N VAL A 119 -4.59 -9.60 -9.54
CA VAL A 119 -3.33 -9.40 -10.29
C VAL A 119 -2.48 -8.34 -9.60
N CYS A 120 -3.10 -7.23 -9.19
CA CYS A 120 -2.44 -6.17 -8.45
C CYS A 120 -1.95 -6.65 -7.09
N LEU A 121 -2.80 -7.32 -6.31
CA LEU A 121 -2.45 -7.82 -4.97
C LEU A 121 -1.29 -8.82 -5.02
N LEU A 122 -1.24 -9.71 -6.01
CA LEU A 122 -0.13 -10.64 -6.21
C LEU A 122 1.16 -9.91 -6.62
N ALA A 123 1.08 -8.88 -7.47
CA ALA A 123 2.23 -8.07 -7.85
C ALA A 123 2.81 -7.32 -6.63
N MET A 124 1.95 -6.75 -5.78
CA MET A 124 2.35 -6.10 -4.53
C MET A 124 2.97 -7.09 -3.54
N ALA A 125 2.41 -8.30 -3.41
CA ALA A 125 3.01 -9.36 -2.60
C ALA A 125 4.42 -9.73 -3.09
N ASN A 126 4.62 -9.87 -4.40
CA ASN A 126 5.94 -10.13 -4.96
C ASN A 126 6.91 -8.96 -4.75
N ALA A 127 6.43 -7.72 -4.83
CA ALA A 127 7.25 -6.55 -4.50
C ALA A 127 7.69 -6.56 -3.02
N CYS A 128 6.77 -6.83 -2.09
CA CYS A 128 7.10 -6.98 -0.67
C CYS A 128 8.09 -8.12 -0.40
N LYS A 129 7.99 -9.24 -1.13
CA LYS A 129 8.99 -10.33 -1.07
C LYS A 129 10.38 -9.82 -1.43
N ASN A 130 10.51 -9.08 -2.53
CA ASN A 130 11.80 -8.54 -2.99
C ASN A 130 12.32 -7.39 -2.10
N LEU A 131 11.46 -6.78 -1.28
CA LEU A 131 11.82 -5.79 -0.26
C LEU A 131 12.06 -6.43 1.12
N GLU A 132 12.01 -7.77 1.23
CA GLU A 132 12.15 -8.53 2.48
C GLU A 132 11.07 -8.20 3.53
N GLN A 133 9.91 -7.70 3.08
CA GLN A 133 8.75 -7.34 3.91
C GLN A 133 7.79 -8.53 4.04
N ASN A 134 8.23 -9.58 4.72
CA ASN A 134 7.54 -10.88 4.78
C ASN A 134 6.10 -10.80 5.32
N GLU A 135 5.83 -9.93 6.30
CA GLU A 135 4.48 -9.77 6.86
C GLU A 135 3.53 -9.03 5.91
N ALA A 136 4.03 -8.02 5.20
CA ALA A 136 3.27 -7.31 4.20
C ALA A 136 2.94 -8.24 3.02
N GLN A 137 3.92 -9.05 2.59
CA GLN A 137 3.71 -10.10 1.58
C GLN A 137 2.57 -11.04 2.00
N ARG A 138 2.61 -11.58 3.24
CA ARG A 138 1.54 -12.46 3.75
C ARG A 138 0.17 -11.79 3.74
N SER A 139 0.11 -10.51 4.08
CA SER A 139 -1.15 -9.75 4.11
C SER A 139 -1.73 -9.57 2.69
N TYR A 140 -0.90 -9.25 1.70
CA TYR A 140 -1.33 -9.14 0.30
C TYR A 140 -1.72 -10.50 -0.31
N LEU A 141 -1.01 -11.58 0.02
CA LEU A 141 -1.37 -12.93 -0.44
C LEU A 141 -2.75 -13.36 0.09
N ARG A 142 -3.03 -13.09 1.37
CA ARG A 142 -4.37 -13.36 1.94
C ARG A 142 -5.45 -12.54 1.23
N ALA A 143 -5.21 -11.26 1.01
CA ALA A 143 -6.14 -10.42 0.26
C ALA A 143 -6.38 -10.93 -1.18
N ALA A 144 -5.33 -11.42 -1.86
CA ALA A 144 -5.46 -12.00 -3.19
C ALA A 144 -6.31 -13.28 -3.21
N LEU A 145 -6.15 -14.15 -2.19
CA LEU A 145 -6.97 -15.36 -2.03
C LEU A 145 -8.45 -15.02 -1.79
N GLU A 146 -8.72 -14.00 -0.98
CA GLU A 146 -10.09 -13.52 -0.75
C GLU A 146 -10.72 -12.91 -2.01
N ALA A 147 -9.93 -12.25 -2.85
CA ALA A 147 -10.41 -11.64 -4.09
C ALA A 147 -10.84 -12.66 -5.15
N ALA A 148 -10.25 -13.85 -5.14
CA ALA A 148 -10.55 -14.94 -6.06
C ALA A 148 -10.59 -16.27 -5.31
N PRO A 149 -11.67 -16.55 -4.55
CA PRO A 149 -11.83 -17.86 -3.92
C PRO A 149 -11.89 -18.93 -5.02
N ALA A 150 -11.24 -20.07 -4.75
CA ALA A 150 -11.18 -21.22 -5.65
C ALA A 150 -12.58 -21.61 -6.14
#